data_AF-A0A0W1A5M5-F1
#
_entry.id   AF-A0A0W1A5M5-F1
#
_cell.length_a   1.000
_cell.length_b   1.000
_cell.length_c   1.000
_cell.angle_alpha   90.00
_cell.angle_beta   90.00
_cell.angle_gamma   90.00
#
_symmetry.space_group_name_H-M   'P 1'
#
loop_
_entity.id
_entity.type
_entity.pdbx_description
1 polymer ?
#
loop_
_entity_poly.entity_id
_entity_poly.type
_entity_poly.pdbx_seq_one_letter_code
_entity_poly.pdbx_strand_id
1 'polypeptide(L)'
;MTYTCEEIQKLEHPYQELGSSDSLAEHHTELNKLNEEQKIAVASRMVLDCPNEEMKGFRHVIEAANTTHRNDQDTFYPYLSQAYEVKQRLVALTDLRNKAPHLLLLDKEFDDELFTKFNTLALNVVNKCELSIAVRLAQSTPEKNRSQIARNLNNVFRETVFAGKVSQAFAISRDIERLLLGDKPYDFFNSREYNHDACVEFSELFNCTKGKESSIAAKLALSTPTEKRSAIAGLIKTLSPEGELTSRTSAAFELQRNIELTLLGDNPEQFFTSPAFDADLCLEFAELFPPLLKGKEQLIGEKLSCQEQQVIAEIGRKLEWINPNAANQDSTFRLIASAMTNKKESALKAPSVRLQEPTPTRTDQTTKSPSSRVDTEKPAMQFQHSLFDRKSSTPLLATIREEDSDEEENEESSCSHLCGFW
;
A
#
# COMPACT_ATOMS: atom_id res chain seq x y z
N MET A 1 -41.74 35.97 -16.04
CA MET A 1 -42.71 36.18 -14.94
C MET A 1 -41.91 35.99 -13.68
N THR A 2 -41.85 36.99 -12.82
CA THR A 2 -40.89 37.00 -11.71
C THR A 2 -41.34 36.06 -10.59
N TYR A 3 -40.57 35.00 -10.33
CA TYR A 3 -40.77 34.12 -9.17
C TYR A 3 -40.62 34.89 -7.86
N THR A 4 -41.50 34.62 -6.90
CA THR A 4 -41.40 35.08 -5.50
C THR A 4 -40.29 34.34 -4.73
N CYS A 5 -39.88 34.89 -3.58
CA CYS A 5 -38.89 34.25 -2.70
C CYS A 5 -39.24 32.80 -2.31
N GLU A 6 -40.52 32.48 -2.15
CA GLU A 6 -40.98 31.12 -1.83
C GLU A 6 -40.87 30.17 -3.02
N GLU A 7 -41.20 30.65 -4.22
CA GLU A 7 -41.11 29.86 -5.45
C GLU A 7 -39.63 29.58 -5.79
N ILE A 8 -38.75 30.58 -5.68
CA ILE A 8 -37.29 30.43 -5.88
C ILE A 8 -36.72 29.32 -4.97
N GLN A 9 -37.15 29.26 -3.71
CA GLN A 9 -36.73 28.20 -2.77
C GLN A 9 -37.26 26.81 -3.15
N LYS A 10 -38.42 26.73 -3.81
CA LYS A 10 -39.13 25.50 -4.18
C LYS A 10 -38.84 25.01 -5.61
N LEU A 11 -38.18 25.80 -6.47
CA LEU A 11 -37.76 25.39 -7.82
C LEU A 11 -37.05 24.03 -7.79
N GLU A 12 -37.47 23.07 -8.62
CA GLU A 12 -36.86 21.73 -8.67
C GLU A 12 -35.47 21.77 -9.32
N HIS A 13 -35.37 22.42 -10.49
CA HIS A 13 -34.16 22.63 -11.29
C HIS A 13 -33.75 24.11 -11.35
N PRO A 14 -33.21 24.69 -10.27
CA PRO A 14 -32.93 26.12 -10.21
C PRO A 14 -31.82 26.57 -11.17
N TYR A 15 -30.96 25.67 -11.69
CA TYR A 15 -30.02 26.06 -12.74
C TYR A 15 -30.72 26.29 -14.08
N GLN A 16 -31.72 25.49 -14.43
CA GLN A 16 -32.42 25.62 -15.71
C GLN A 16 -33.21 26.93 -15.78
N GLU A 17 -33.87 27.30 -14.68
CA GLU A 17 -34.72 28.49 -14.60
C GLU A 17 -33.91 29.78 -14.36
N LEU A 18 -32.89 29.74 -13.48
CA LEU A 18 -32.14 30.92 -13.03
C LEU A 18 -30.69 30.98 -13.51
N GLY A 19 -30.19 30.01 -14.28
CA GLY A 19 -28.79 29.93 -14.73
C GLY A 19 -28.40 30.88 -15.86
N SER A 20 -29.36 31.60 -16.45
CA SER A 20 -29.12 32.58 -17.52
C SER A 20 -28.88 34.00 -16.97
N SER A 21 -28.16 34.83 -17.73
CA SER A 21 -27.91 36.23 -17.34
C SER A 21 -29.19 37.05 -17.26
N ASP A 22 -30.16 36.77 -18.14
CA ASP A 22 -31.44 37.47 -18.19
C ASP A 22 -32.33 37.03 -17.01
N SER A 23 -32.36 35.72 -16.70
CA SER A 23 -33.08 35.18 -15.55
C SER A 23 -32.56 35.75 -14.23
N LEU A 24 -31.23 35.82 -14.05
CA LEU A 24 -30.60 36.40 -12.86
C LEU A 24 -30.92 37.89 -12.68
N ALA A 25 -31.11 38.63 -13.79
CA ALA A 25 -31.48 40.05 -13.76
C ALA A 25 -32.98 40.26 -13.51
N GLU A 26 -33.87 39.45 -14.11
CA GLU A 26 -35.32 39.51 -13.86
C GLU A 26 -35.65 39.26 -12.39
N HIS A 27 -34.92 38.34 -11.73
CA HIS A 27 -35.21 37.88 -10.36
C HIS A 27 -34.36 38.55 -9.26
N HIS A 28 -33.53 39.55 -9.59
CA HIS A 28 -32.57 40.13 -8.64
C HIS A 28 -33.21 40.67 -7.36
N THR A 29 -34.41 41.25 -7.43
CA THR A 29 -35.12 41.81 -6.26
C THR A 29 -35.50 40.73 -5.26
N GLU A 30 -36.00 39.59 -5.73
CA GLU A 30 -36.44 38.49 -4.86
C GLU A 30 -35.24 37.68 -4.35
N LEU A 31 -34.21 37.48 -5.19
CA LEU A 31 -32.95 36.86 -4.77
C LEU A 31 -32.24 37.65 -3.65
N ASN A 32 -32.27 38.98 -3.69
CA ASN A 32 -31.66 39.82 -2.65
C ASN A 32 -32.49 39.89 -1.35
N LYS A 33 -33.80 39.60 -1.38
CA LYS A 33 -34.66 39.50 -0.18
C LYS A 33 -34.44 38.22 0.64
N LEU A 34 -33.79 37.21 0.07
CA LEU A 34 -33.44 35.98 0.78
C LEU A 34 -32.48 36.28 1.94
N ASN A 35 -32.65 35.60 3.08
CA ASN A 35 -31.69 35.66 4.17
C ASN A 35 -30.39 34.90 3.81
N GLU A 36 -29.34 34.99 4.64
CA GLU A 36 -28.05 34.34 4.34
C GLU A 36 -28.16 32.82 4.12
N GLU A 37 -28.90 32.09 4.97
CA GLU A 37 -29.09 30.64 4.84
C GLU A 37 -29.80 30.28 3.52
N GLN A 38 -30.83 31.05 3.14
CA GLN A 38 -31.56 30.90 1.89
C GLN A 38 -30.68 31.25 0.67
N LYS A 39 -29.87 32.30 0.74
CA LYS A 39 -28.89 32.68 -0.29
C LYS A 39 -27.89 31.53 -0.50
N ILE A 40 -27.35 30.96 0.59
CA ILE A 40 -26.46 29.78 0.55
C ILE A 40 -27.17 28.57 -0.07
N ALA A 41 -28.39 28.26 0.36
CA ALA A 41 -29.14 27.09 -0.12
C ALA A 41 -29.48 27.18 -1.61
N VAL A 42 -30.01 28.32 -2.08
CA VAL A 42 -30.36 28.53 -3.49
C VAL A 42 -29.10 28.53 -4.36
N ALA A 43 -28.03 29.25 -3.97
CA ALA A 43 -26.75 29.24 -4.67
C ALA A 43 -26.15 27.83 -4.77
N SER A 44 -26.19 27.06 -3.68
CA SER A 44 -25.73 25.67 -3.64
C SER A 44 -26.49 24.79 -4.63
N ARG A 45 -27.82 24.90 -4.65
CA ARG A 45 -28.66 24.08 -5.55
C ARG A 45 -28.44 24.45 -7.01
N MET A 46 -28.39 25.75 -7.35
CA MET A 46 -28.07 26.22 -8.71
C MET A 46 -26.71 25.71 -9.20
N VAL A 47 -25.68 25.76 -8.35
CA VAL A 47 -24.35 25.28 -8.71
C VAL A 47 -24.29 23.75 -8.80
N LEU A 48 -25.01 23.03 -7.93
CA LEU A 48 -25.06 21.57 -7.96
C LEU A 48 -25.73 21.04 -9.23
N ASP A 49 -26.88 21.63 -9.60
CA ASP A 49 -27.73 21.30 -10.76
C ASP A 49 -27.07 21.68 -12.11
N CYS A 50 -26.12 22.63 -12.13
CA CYS A 50 -25.31 22.98 -13.31
C CYS A 50 -24.41 21.81 -13.79
N PRO A 51 -24.51 21.34 -15.05
CA PRO A 51 -23.61 20.33 -15.60
C PRO A 51 -22.12 20.76 -15.58
N ASN A 52 -21.21 19.79 -15.41
CA ASN A 52 -19.77 20.08 -15.33
C ASN A 52 -19.20 20.67 -16.63
N GLU A 53 -19.80 20.31 -17.76
CA GLU A 53 -19.50 20.79 -19.11
C GLU A 53 -19.86 22.28 -19.27
N GLU A 54 -20.94 22.70 -18.62
CA GLU A 54 -21.52 24.04 -18.72
C GLU A 54 -20.96 25.02 -17.68
N MET A 55 -20.31 24.53 -16.62
CA MET A 55 -19.70 25.36 -15.56
C MET A 55 -18.86 26.53 -16.11
N LYS A 56 -18.11 26.33 -17.21
CA LYS A 56 -17.34 27.42 -17.83
C LYS A 56 -18.24 28.54 -18.39
N GLY A 57 -19.37 28.19 -19.01
CA GLY A 57 -20.35 29.16 -19.49
C GLY A 57 -21.03 29.86 -18.31
N PHE A 58 -21.44 29.10 -17.30
CA PHE A 58 -22.10 29.64 -16.12
C PHE A 58 -21.21 30.61 -15.33
N ARG A 59 -19.89 30.37 -15.28
CA ARG A 59 -18.93 31.33 -14.72
C ARG A 59 -19.07 32.74 -15.33
N HIS A 60 -19.18 32.83 -16.66
CA HIS A 60 -19.29 34.13 -17.33
C HIS A 60 -20.62 34.83 -17.02
N VAL A 61 -21.70 34.08 -16.81
CA VAL A 61 -22.98 34.61 -16.32
C VAL A 61 -22.82 35.18 -14.90
N ILE A 62 -22.17 34.44 -14.00
CA ILE A 62 -21.88 34.88 -12.62
C ILE A 62 -20.99 36.12 -12.59
N GLU A 63 -19.96 36.18 -13.44
CA GLU A 63 -19.06 37.34 -13.57
C GLU A 63 -19.78 38.59 -14.09
N ALA A 64 -20.69 38.43 -15.07
CA ALA A 64 -21.50 39.53 -15.59
C ALA A 64 -22.47 40.09 -14.54
N ALA A 65 -23.17 39.21 -13.82
CA ALA A 65 -24.10 39.60 -12.74
C ALA A 65 -23.37 40.33 -11.60
N ASN A 66 -22.25 39.78 -11.11
CA ASN A 66 -21.41 40.42 -10.08
C ASN A 66 -20.86 41.79 -10.52
N THR A 67 -20.49 41.95 -11.79
CA THR A 67 -20.01 43.23 -12.31
C THR A 67 -21.12 44.28 -12.37
N THR A 68 -22.35 43.86 -12.71
CA THR A 68 -23.52 44.74 -12.86
C THR A 68 -24.01 45.27 -11.51
N HIS A 69 -24.00 44.41 -10.48
CA HIS A 69 -24.51 44.72 -9.13
C HIS A 69 -23.41 44.98 -8.09
N ARG A 70 -22.20 45.35 -8.55
CA ARG A 70 -21.00 45.45 -7.69
C ARG A 70 -21.09 46.46 -6.54
N ASN A 71 -21.95 47.47 -6.67
CA ASN A 71 -22.11 48.54 -5.68
C ASN A 71 -23.27 48.28 -4.70
N ASP A 72 -24.07 47.25 -4.94
CA ASP A 72 -25.24 46.93 -4.13
C ASP A 72 -24.79 46.13 -2.90
N GLN A 73 -25.15 46.56 -1.70
CA GLN A 73 -24.84 45.83 -0.47
C GLN A 73 -25.80 44.65 -0.27
N ASP A 74 -25.27 43.54 0.26
CA ASP A 74 -26.00 42.28 0.55
C ASP A 74 -26.73 41.65 -0.66
N THR A 75 -26.02 41.52 -1.79
CA THR A 75 -26.52 40.83 -2.98
C THR A 75 -26.38 39.30 -2.91
N PHE A 76 -27.17 38.60 -3.72
CA PHE A 76 -27.08 37.15 -3.91
C PHE A 76 -25.82 36.70 -4.69
N TYR A 77 -25.33 37.50 -5.63
CA TYR A 77 -24.28 37.08 -6.58
C TYR A 77 -22.92 36.69 -5.97
N PRO A 78 -22.45 37.29 -4.85
CA PRO A 78 -21.29 36.81 -4.11
C PRO A 78 -21.47 35.37 -3.58
N TYR A 79 -22.65 35.02 -3.07
CA TYR A 79 -22.96 33.66 -2.62
C TYR A 79 -22.95 32.66 -3.78
N LEU A 80 -23.47 33.06 -4.93
CA LEU A 80 -23.42 32.24 -6.15
C LEU A 80 -21.98 32.03 -6.64
N SER A 81 -21.14 33.07 -6.59
CA SER A 81 -19.71 32.95 -6.92
C SER A 81 -18.95 32.05 -5.94
N GLN A 82 -19.22 32.17 -4.64
CA GLN A 82 -18.63 31.32 -3.59
C GLN A 82 -19.03 29.85 -3.76
N ALA A 83 -20.32 29.57 -3.99
CA ALA A 83 -20.80 28.22 -4.28
C ALA A 83 -20.12 27.62 -5.54
N TYR A 84 -20.05 28.42 -6.61
CA TYR A 84 -19.41 28.02 -7.88
C TYR A 84 -17.94 27.65 -7.68
N GLU A 85 -17.20 28.45 -6.93
CA GLU A 85 -15.80 28.21 -6.60
C GLU A 85 -15.60 26.90 -5.83
N VAL A 86 -16.44 26.61 -4.84
CA VAL A 86 -16.42 25.34 -4.08
C VAL A 86 -16.60 24.13 -5.00
N LYS A 87 -17.62 24.11 -5.87
CA LYS A 87 -17.80 23.02 -6.83
C LYS A 87 -16.64 22.94 -7.82
N GLN A 88 -16.17 24.07 -8.34
CA GLN A 88 -15.08 24.11 -9.33
C GLN A 88 -13.78 23.51 -8.75
N ARG A 89 -13.42 23.87 -7.52
CA ARG A 89 -12.22 23.36 -6.84
C ARG A 89 -12.30 21.84 -6.61
N LEU A 90 -13.46 21.33 -6.20
CA LEU A 90 -13.67 19.89 -5.97
C LEU A 90 -13.68 19.08 -7.28
N VAL A 91 -14.32 19.58 -8.34
CA VAL A 91 -14.26 18.95 -9.68
C VAL A 91 -12.82 18.98 -10.25
N ALA A 92 -12.04 20.01 -9.93
CA ALA A 92 -10.62 20.06 -10.31
C ALA A 92 -9.74 19.03 -9.56
N LEU A 93 -10.24 18.39 -8.49
CA LEU A 93 -9.60 17.23 -7.86
C LEU A 93 -9.76 15.94 -8.69
N THR A 94 -10.75 15.84 -9.59
CA THR A 94 -10.97 14.68 -10.47
C THR A 94 -10.55 14.90 -11.93
N ASP A 95 -10.42 16.14 -12.41
CA ASP A 95 -9.91 16.44 -13.78
C ASP A 95 -8.45 15.96 -13.97
N LEU A 96 -8.26 14.87 -14.71
CA LEU A 96 -6.96 14.21 -14.99
C LEU A 96 -5.89 15.14 -15.57
N ARG A 97 -6.25 16.27 -16.18
CA ARG A 97 -5.30 17.26 -16.72
C ARG A 97 -4.55 18.02 -15.62
N ASN A 98 -5.15 18.11 -14.42
CA ASN A 98 -4.52 18.73 -13.26
C ASN A 98 -3.39 17.85 -12.71
N LYS A 99 -2.12 18.24 -12.91
CA LYS A 99 -0.98 17.45 -12.43
C LYS A 99 -0.72 17.56 -10.92
N ALA A 100 -1.35 18.52 -10.24
CA ALA A 100 -1.12 18.80 -8.82
C ALA A 100 -2.44 19.17 -8.09
N PRO A 101 -3.46 18.29 -8.08
CA PRO A 101 -4.76 18.58 -7.47
C PRO A 101 -4.64 18.87 -5.96
N HIS A 102 -3.60 18.35 -5.33
CA HIS A 102 -3.29 18.56 -3.93
C HIS A 102 -3.00 20.02 -3.54
N LEU A 103 -2.66 20.92 -4.49
CA LEU A 103 -2.40 22.33 -4.20
C LEU A 103 -3.68 23.07 -3.77
N LEU A 104 -4.83 22.69 -4.33
CA LEU A 104 -6.16 23.24 -4.04
C LEU A 104 -6.60 23.01 -2.57
N LEU A 105 -5.89 22.15 -1.84
CA LEU A 105 -6.14 21.75 -0.45
C LEU A 105 -5.04 22.24 0.52
N LEU A 106 -4.15 23.13 0.06
CA LEU A 106 -3.08 23.73 0.85
C LEU A 106 -3.28 25.23 1.06
N ASP A 107 -2.72 25.74 2.16
CA ASP A 107 -3.01 27.00 2.85
C ASP A 107 -2.98 28.32 2.03
N LYS A 108 -2.56 28.29 0.76
CA LYS A 108 -2.62 29.46 -0.15
C LYS A 108 -3.85 29.46 -1.06
N GLU A 109 -4.42 28.29 -1.31
CA GLU A 109 -5.55 28.09 -2.21
C GLU A 109 -6.76 27.54 -1.45
N PHE A 110 -6.56 26.79 -0.37
CA PHE A 110 -7.66 26.28 0.47
C PHE A 110 -8.20 27.35 1.43
N ASP A 111 -9.52 27.43 1.51
CA ASP A 111 -10.26 28.41 2.32
C ASP A 111 -11.23 27.64 3.23
N ASP A 112 -10.78 27.34 4.45
CA ASP A 112 -11.54 26.58 5.45
C ASP A 112 -12.91 27.22 5.73
N GLU A 113 -13.02 28.55 5.75
CA GLU A 113 -14.26 29.27 6.03
C GLU A 113 -15.27 29.11 4.89
N LEU A 114 -14.82 29.28 3.64
CA LEU A 114 -15.63 29.09 2.43
C LEU A 114 -16.19 27.66 2.35
N PHE A 115 -15.33 26.64 2.53
CA PHE A 115 -15.80 25.25 2.49
C PHE A 115 -16.67 24.87 3.69
N THR A 116 -16.47 25.47 4.87
CA THR A 116 -17.36 25.29 6.02
C THR A 116 -18.74 25.91 5.75
N LYS A 117 -18.78 27.13 5.18
CA LYS A 117 -20.03 27.82 4.80
C LYS A 117 -20.85 27.04 3.78
N PHE A 118 -20.19 26.36 2.84
CA PHE A 118 -20.81 25.56 1.78
C PHE A 118 -20.63 24.05 1.99
N ASN A 119 -20.55 23.58 3.24
CA ASN A 119 -20.24 22.18 3.56
C ASN A 119 -21.20 21.18 2.89
N THR A 120 -22.51 21.42 2.96
CA THR A 120 -23.53 20.56 2.31
C THR A 120 -23.37 20.49 0.80
N LEU A 121 -23.01 21.60 0.14
CA LEU A 121 -22.68 21.60 -1.29
C LEU A 121 -21.42 20.76 -1.54
N ALA A 122 -20.37 21.00 -0.77
CA ALA A 122 -19.09 20.33 -0.93
C ALA A 122 -19.22 18.80 -0.77
N LEU A 123 -20.00 18.34 0.22
CA LEU A 123 -20.32 16.93 0.41
C LEU A 123 -21.11 16.34 -0.77
N ASN A 124 -22.13 17.05 -1.26
CA ASN A 124 -22.88 16.59 -2.44
C ASN A 124 -22.02 16.51 -3.71
N VAL A 125 -21.00 17.35 -3.86
CA VAL A 125 -20.07 17.33 -5.00
C VAL A 125 -19.05 16.19 -4.92
N VAL A 126 -18.57 15.81 -3.72
CA VAL A 126 -17.64 14.67 -3.58
C VAL A 126 -18.34 13.32 -3.45
N ASN A 127 -19.65 13.29 -3.22
CA ASN A 127 -20.46 12.09 -3.08
C ASN A 127 -20.26 11.13 -4.28
N LYS A 128 -19.98 9.85 -3.99
CA LYS A 128 -19.64 8.78 -4.96
C LYS A 128 -18.29 8.97 -5.68
N CYS A 129 -17.54 10.03 -5.38
CA CYS A 129 -16.21 10.32 -5.93
C CYS A 129 -15.11 10.29 -4.85
N GLU A 130 -15.44 9.96 -3.60
CA GLU A 130 -14.53 10.03 -2.46
C GLU A 130 -13.31 9.13 -2.65
N LEU A 131 -13.53 7.90 -3.13
CA LEU A 131 -12.47 6.92 -3.38
C LEU A 131 -11.53 7.37 -4.50
N SER A 132 -12.06 7.84 -5.63
CA SER A 132 -11.24 8.26 -6.78
C SER A 132 -10.44 9.53 -6.48
N ILE A 133 -11.02 10.48 -5.75
CA ILE A 133 -10.29 11.66 -5.24
C ILE A 133 -9.20 11.22 -4.25
N ALA A 134 -9.50 10.31 -3.31
CA ALA A 134 -8.54 9.86 -2.30
C ALA A 134 -7.35 9.10 -2.91
N VAL A 135 -7.60 8.16 -3.84
CA VAL A 135 -6.56 7.45 -4.61
C VAL A 135 -5.66 8.47 -5.32
N ARG A 136 -6.27 9.40 -6.05
CA ARG A 136 -5.54 10.39 -6.86
C ARG A 136 -4.75 11.37 -6.01
N LEU A 137 -5.30 11.83 -4.88
CA LEU A 137 -4.56 12.65 -3.92
C LEU A 137 -3.36 11.88 -3.38
N ALA A 138 -3.51 10.62 -2.97
CA ALA A 138 -2.38 9.82 -2.47
C ALA A 138 -1.26 9.64 -3.51
N GLN A 139 -1.62 9.32 -4.76
CA GLN A 139 -0.68 9.18 -5.88
C GLN A 139 0.04 10.49 -6.27
N SER A 140 -0.62 11.65 -6.17
CA SER A 140 -0.11 12.94 -6.66
C SER A 140 0.41 13.89 -5.58
N THR A 141 0.16 13.62 -4.29
CA THR A 141 0.59 14.47 -3.17
C THR A 141 1.96 14.04 -2.66
N PRO A 142 2.98 14.91 -2.68
CA PRO A 142 4.26 14.65 -2.04
C PRO A 142 4.08 14.38 -0.53
N GLU A 143 4.77 13.37 -0.01
CA GLU A 143 4.66 12.90 1.38
C GLU A 143 4.58 14.03 2.42
N LYS A 144 5.49 15.01 2.32
CA LYS A 144 5.57 16.20 3.21
C LYS A 144 4.28 17.04 3.29
N ASN A 145 3.42 16.99 2.27
CA ASN A 145 2.17 17.75 2.20
C ASN A 145 0.96 16.93 2.73
N ARG A 146 1.05 15.60 2.75
CA ARG A 146 -0.09 14.70 3.07
C ARG A 146 -0.69 14.99 4.44
N SER A 147 0.16 15.20 5.46
CA SER A 147 -0.30 15.51 6.82
C SER A 147 -1.01 16.86 6.94
N GLN A 148 -0.65 17.85 6.12
CA GLN A 148 -1.33 19.15 6.14
C GLN A 148 -2.70 19.06 5.45
N ILE A 149 -2.76 18.42 4.28
CA ILE A 149 -4.03 18.18 3.57
C ILE A 149 -4.99 17.36 4.42
N ALA A 150 -4.50 16.32 5.11
CA ALA A 150 -5.32 15.54 6.03
C ALA A 150 -5.92 16.40 7.16
N ARG A 151 -5.17 17.37 7.72
CA ARG A 151 -5.72 18.30 8.73
C ARG A 151 -6.76 19.22 8.14
N ASN A 152 -6.43 19.91 7.05
CA ASN A 152 -7.31 20.86 6.37
C ASN A 152 -8.65 20.19 5.99
N LEU A 153 -8.60 18.96 5.46
CA LEU A 153 -9.80 18.18 5.18
C LEU A 153 -10.56 17.72 6.45
N ASN A 154 -9.87 17.35 7.53
CA ASN A 154 -10.54 16.95 8.79
C ASN A 154 -11.13 18.15 9.57
N ASN A 155 -10.65 19.37 9.35
CA ASN A 155 -11.26 20.59 9.89
C ASN A 155 -12.65 20.82 9.26
N VAL A 156 -12.70 20.79 7.93
CA VAL A 156 -13.89 21.12 7.12
C VAL A 156 -14.85 19.93 7.01
N PHE A 157 -14.35 18.76 6.65
CA PHE A 157 -15.11 17.55 6.37
C PHE A 157 -15.05 16.55 7.54
N ARG A 158 -15.12 17.07 8.76
CA ARG A 158 -14.98 16.30 10.01
C ARG A 158 -15.92 15.10 10.05
N GLU A 159 -15.37 13.93 10.41
CA GLU A 159 -16.13 12.67 10.61
C GLU A 159 -16.89 12.17 9.35
N THR A 160 -16.52 12.67 8.16
CA THR A 160 -17.13 12.26 6.88
C THR A 160 -16.39 11.10 6.22
N VAL A 161 -17.08 10.38 5.33
CA VAL A 161 -16.48 9.34 4.47
C VAL A 161 -15.33 9.93 3.64
N PHE A 162 -15.49 11.13 3.10
CA PHE A 162 -14.47 11.78 2.27
C PHE A 162 -13.14 12.00 3.02
N ALA A 163 -13.18 12.65 4.19
CA ALA A 163 -11.98 12.86 4.99
C ALA A 163 -11.34 11.54 5.47
N GLY A 164 -12.18 10.56 5.81
CA GLY A 164 -11.75 9.20 6.15
C GLY A 164 -10.99 8.51 5.01
N LYS A 165 -11.56 8.48 3.80
CA LYS A 165 -10.94 7.88 2.61
C LYS A 165 -9.61 8.54 2.26
N VAL A 166 -9.52 9.87 2.27
CA VAL A 166 -8.26 10.58 1.97
C VAL A 166 -7.19 10.27 3.03
N SER A 167 -7.55 10.27 4.31
CA SER A 167 -6.63 9.93 5.41
C SER A 167 -6.11 8.49 5.28
N GLN A 168 -7.00 7.54 4.96
CA GLN A 168 -6.68 6.13 4.74
C GLN A 168 -5.78 5.91 3.51
N ALA A 169 -6.07 6.59 2.38
CA ALA A 169 -5.25 6.55 1.18
C ALA A 169 -3.82 7.07 1.43
N PHE A 170 -3.68 8.16 2.19
CA PHE A 170 -2.37 8.69 2.59
C PHE A 170 -1.60 7.73 3.52
N ALA A 171 -2.28 7.06 4.46
CA ALA A 171 -1.65 6.05 5.31
C ALA A 171 -1.14 4.85 4.51
N ILE A 172 -1.98 4.29 3.63
CA ILE A 172 -1.61 3.17 2.74
C ILE A 172 -0.46 3.56 1.82
N SER A 173 -0.54 4.73 1.15
CA SER A 173 0.52 5.21 0.26
C SER A 173 1.86 5.43 0.99
N ARG A 174 1.83 5.97 2.22
CA ARG A 174 3.02 6.10 3.08
C ARG A 174 3.62 4.73 3.42
N ASP A 175 2.80 3.75 3.78
CA ASP A 175 3.28 2.42 4.16
C ASP A 175 3.75 1.61 2.96
N ILE A 176 3.15 1.79 1.77
CA ILE A 176 3.70 1.25 0.53
C ILE A 176 5.08 1.85 0.25
N GLU A 177 5.22 3.18 0.30
CA GLU A 177 6.48 3.87 0.01
C GLU A 177 7.61 3.57 1.01
N ARG A 178 7.29 3.48 2.31
CA ARG A 178 8.28 3.30 3.38
C ARG A 178 8.58 1.83 3.71
N LEU A 179 7.58 0.96 3.65
CA LEU A 179 7.67 -0.43 4.09
C LEU A 179 7.74 -1.38 2.90
N LEU A 180 6.70 -1.40 2.05
CA LEU A 180 6.60 -2.36 0.93
C LEU A 180 7.67 -2.15 -0.15
N LEU A 181 8.01 -0.89 -0.45
CA LEU A 181 9.12 -0.52 -1.35
C LEU A 181 10.46 -0.34 -0.62
N GLY A 182 10.47 -0.50 0.71
CA GLY A 182 11.65 -0.37 1.56
C GLY A 182 12.54 -1.62 1.57
N ASP A 183 13.34 -1.77 2.62
CA ASP A 183 14.27 -2.91 2.78
C ASP A 183 13.65 -4.12 3.48
N LYS A 184 12.50 -3.93 4.14
CA LYS A 184 11.76 -4.98 4.86
C LYS A 184 10.28 -4.95 4.46
N PRO A 185 9.94 -5.39 3.24
CA PRO A 185 8.55 -5.40 2.78
C PRO A 185 7.62 -6.27 3.63
N TYR A 186 8.15 -7.23 4.39
CA TYR A 186 7.37 -7.97 5.37
C TYR A 186 6.78 -7.04 6.47
N ASP A 187 7.45 -5.95 6.83
CA ASP A 187 6.98 -5.01 7.87
C ASP A 187 5.69 -4.29 7.46
N PHE A 188 5.40 -4.14 6.15
CA PHE A 188 4.13 -3.61 5.63
C PHE A 188 2.93 -4.40 6.17
N PHE A 189 3.00 -5.73 6.10
CA PHE A 189 1.92 -6.64 6.53
C PHE A 189 1.80 -6.80 8.05
N ASN A 190 2.75 -6.25 8.83
CA ASN A 190 2.66 -6.16 10.29
C ASN A 190 2.52 -4.71 10.79
N SER A 191 2.33 -3.74 9.89
CA SER A 191 2.08 -2.35 10.28
C SER A 191 0.83 -2.27 11.15
N ARG A 192 0.86 -1.44 12.19
CA ARG A 192 -0.33 -1.17 13.01
C ARG A 192 -1.46 -0.54 12.19
N GLU A 193 -1.12 0.14 11.10
CA GLU A 193 -2.07 0.77 10.18
C GLU A 193 -2.46 -0.15 9.00
N TYR A 194 -1.92 -1.38 8.93
CA TYR A 194 -2.33 -2.36 7.92
C TYR A 194 -3.79 -2.79 8.12
N ASN A 195 -4.60 -2.56 7.11
CA ASN A 195 -5.97 -3.07 7.01
C ASN A 195 -6.14 -3.71 5.63
N HIS A 196 -6.57 -4.97 5.60
CA HIS A 196 -6.63 -5.75 4.36
C HIS A 196 -7.70 -5.22 3.40
N ASP A 197 -8.92 -5.01 3.89
CA ASP A 197 -10.06 -4.56 3.09
C ASP A 197 -9.77 -3.18 2.47
N ALA A 198 -9.13 -2.30 3.25
CA ALA A 198 -8.66 -1.01 2.77
C ALA A 198 -7.58 -1.14 1.68
N CYS A 199 -6.63 -2.07 1.82
CA CYS A 199 -5.62 -2.28 0.78
C CYS A 199 -6.23 -2.85 -0.52
N VAL A 200 -7.32 -3.62 -0.43
CA VAL A 200 -8.09 -4.10 -1.59
C VAL A 200 -8.87 -2.94 -2.24
N GLU A 201 -9.57 -2.13 -1.45
CA GLU A 201 -10.29 -0.94 -1.92
C GLU A 201 -9.35 0.07 -2.60
N PHE A 202 -8.17 0.30 -2.02
CA PHE A 202 -7.13 1.19 -2.55
C PHE A 202 -6.09 0.46 -3.41
N SER A 203 -6.46 -0.64 -4.07
CA SER A 203 -5.57 -1.47 -4.92
C SER A 203 -4.82 -0.67 -5.99
N GLU A 204 -5.41 0.42 -6.52
CA GLU A 204 -4.74 1.33 -7.46
C GLU A 204 -3.47 2.00 -6.92
N LEU A 205 -3.29 2.10 -5.60
CA LEU A 205 -2.06 2.65 -5.00
C LEU A 205 -0.85 1.73 -5.19
N PHE A 206 -1.09 0.42 -5.35
CA PHE A 206 -0.04 -0.56 -5.58
C PHE A 206 0.53 -0.49 -7.01
N ASN A 207 -0.01 0.33 -7.92
CA ASN A 207 0.58 0.56 -9.24
C ASN A 207 2.04 1.05 -9.19
N CYS A 208 2.50 1.63 -8.07
CA CYS A 208 3.90 2.04 -7.87
C CYS A 208 4.89 0.89 -7.64
N THR A 209 4.41 -0.36 -7.51
CA THR A 209 5.24 -1.58 -7.48
C THR A 209 5.65 -2.05 -8.89
N LYS A 210 5.03 -1.51 -9.95
CA LYS A 210 5.31 -1.88 -11.35
C LYS A 210 6.77 -1.64 -11.72
N GLY A 211 7.41 -2.68 -12.27
CA GLY A 211 8.84 -2.70 -12.59
C GLY A 211 9.77 -2.90 -11.37
N LYS A 212 9.24 -3.32 -10.22
CA LYS A 212 9.98 -3.60 -8.97
C LYS A 212 9.59 -4.94 -8.33
N GLU A 213 8.71 -5.70 -8.96
CA GLU A 213 8.07 -6.90 -8.44
C GLU A 213 9.08 -7.93 -7.95
N SER A 214 10.12 -8.21 -8.74
CA SER A 214 11.18 -9.16 -8.40
C SER A 214 12.00 -8.70 -7.19
N SER A 215 12.31 -7.41 -7.08
CA SER A 215 13.05 -6.87 -5.92
C SER A 215 12.19 -6.92 -4.64
N ILE A 216 10.90 -6.60 -4.74
CA ILE A 216 9.97 -6.72 -3.60
C ILE A 216 9.83 -8.20 -3.19
N ALA A 217 9.67 -9.11 -4.15
CA ALA A 217 9.56 -10.55 -3.93
C ALA A 217 10.81 -11.15 -3.26
N ALA A 218 12.01 -10.76 -3.71
CA ALA A 218 13.27 -11.22 -3.14
C ALA A 218 13.48 -10.71 -1.71
N LYS A 219 13.25 -9.41 -1.47
CA LYS A 219 13.27 -8.83 -0.13
C LYS A 219 12.19 -9.45 0.78
N LEU A 220 11.02 -9.79 0.24
CA LEU A 220 9.96 -10.51 0.98
C LEU A 220 10.43 -11.90 1.40
N ALA A 221 11.03 -12.67 0.49
CA ALA A 221 11.62 -13.96 0.82
C ALA A 221 12.62 -13.82 1.98
N LEU A 222 13.61 -12.92 1.86
CA LEU A 222 14.63 -12.72 2.88
C LEU A 222 14.08 -12.22 4.23
N SER A 223 12.98 -11.46 4.26
CA SER A 223 12.43 -10.85 5.48
C SER A 223 11.25 -11.60 6.11
N THR A 224 10.56 -12.49 5.37
CA THR A 224 9.34 -13.17 5.86
C THR A 224 9.68 -14.49 6.58
N PRO A 225 9.27 -14.65 7.85
CA PRO A 225 9.39 -15.92 8.59
C PRO A 225 8.71 -17.08 7.86
N THR A 226 9.33 -18.26 7.87
CA THR A 226 8.91 -19.43 7.09
C THR A 226 7.45 -19.83 7.33
N GLU A 227 6.97 -19.72 8.57
CA GLU A 227 5.59 -20.04 8.97
C GLU A 227 4.56 -19.08 8.37
N LYS A 228 4.99 -17.86 8.01
CA LYS A 228 4.12 -16.78 7.53
C LYS A 228 4.12 -16.60 6.01
N ARG A 229 5.09 -17.19 5.28
CA ARG A 229 5.22 -17.04 3.81
C ARG A 229 3.93 -17.38 3.06
N SER A 230 3.24 -18.45 3.44
CA SER A 230 1.95 -18.85 2.84
C SER A 230 0.85 -17.78 3.05
N ALA A 231 0.75 -17.23 4.26
CA ALA A 231 -0.21 -16.17 4.56
C ALA A 231 0.09 -14.87 3.78
N ILE A 232 1.36 -14.47 3.71
CA ILE A 232 1.79 -13.29 2.94
C ILE A 232 1.56 -13.47 1.43
N ALA A 233 1.83 -14.66 0.87
CA ALA A 233 1.49 -14.97 -0.52
C ALA A 233 -0.01 -14.89 -0.78
N GLY A 234 -0.84 -15.36 0.17
CA GLY A 234 -2.29 -15.20 0.12
C GLY A 234 -2.75 -13.75 0.11
N LEU A 235 -2.21 -12.90 1.00
CA LEU A 235 -2.52 -11.46 1.04
C LEU A 235 -2.12 -10.76 -0.27
N ILE A 236 -0.91 -11.00 -0.77
CA ILE A 236 -0.43 -10.41 -2.03
C ILE A 236 -1.28 -10.86 -3.22
N LYS A 237 -1.68 -12.14 -3.25
CA LYS A 237 -2.63 -12.64 -4.26
C LYS A 237 -3.97 -11.92 -4.20
N THR A 238 -4.53 -11.63 -3.03
CA THR A 238 -5.79 -10.86 -2.95
C THR A 238 -5.61 -9.40 -3.39
N LEU A 239 -4.45 -8.79 -3.11
CA LEU A 239 -4.12 -7.42 -3.54
C LEU A 239 -3.81 -7.32 -5.05
N SER A 240 -3.34 -8.40 -5.66
CA SER A 240 -2.96 -8.44 -7.08
C SER A 240 -3.22 -9.82 -7.71
N PRO A 241 -4.50 -10.19 -7.97
CA PRO A 241 -4.88 -11.58 -8.30
C PRO A 241 -4.19 -12.19 -9.51
N GLU A 242 -3.89 -11.37 -10.52
CA GLU A 242 -3.23 -11.75 -11.77
C GLU A 242 -1.95 -10.93 -12.02
N GLY A 243 -1.47 -10.21 -11.00
CA GLY A 243 -0.32 -9.32 -11.12
C GLY A 243 1.03 -10.04 -11.03
N GLU A 244 2.03 -9.47 -11.70
CA GLU A 244 3.41 -9.97 -11.66
C GLU A 244 3.96 -10.05 -10.23
N LEU A 245 3.56 -9.15 -9.33
CA LEU A 245 3.99 -9.21 -7.92
C LEU A 245 3.60 -10.54 -7.25
N THR A 246 2.46 -11.13 -7.61
CA THR A 246 1.97 -12.41 -7.06
C THR A 246 2.77 -13.59 -7.60
N SER A 247 3.06 -13.62 -8.90
CA SER A 247 3.88 -14.69 -9.49
C SER A 247 5.33 -14.62 -9.00
N ARG A 248 5.95 -13.43 -9.02
CA ARG A 248 7.32 -13.22 -8.52
C ARG A 248 7.45 -13.55 -7.04
N THR A 249 6.50 -13.13 -6.18
CA THR A 249 6.54 -13.47 -4.74
C THR A 249 6.43 -14.97 -4.50
N SER A 250 5.52 -15.65 -5.23
CA SER A 250 5.35 -17.10 -5.09
C SER A 250 6.63 -17.84 -5.48
N ALA A 251 7.24 -17.45 -6.60
CA ALA A 251 8.46 -18.06 -7.11
C ALA A 251 9.70 -17.76 -6.23
N ALA A 252 9.82 -16.55 -5.67
CA ALA A 252 10.88 -16.21 -4.71
C ALA A 252 10.77 -17.01 -3.40
N PHE A 253 9.55 -17.18 -2.86
CA PHE A 253 9.32 -18.03 -1.68
C PHE A 253 9.60 -19.51 -1.96
N GLU A 254 9.25 -20.00 -3.15
CA GLU A 254 9.55 -21.39 -3.55
C GLU A 254 11.05 -21.61 -3.74
N LEU A 255 11.75 -20.71 -4.44
CA LEU A 255 13.21 -20.77 -4.60
C LEU A 255 13.92 -20.72 -3.25
N GLN A 256 13.53 -19.81 -2.36
CA GLN A 256 14.08 -19.75 -1.00
C GLN A 256 13.84 -21.05 -0.23
N ARG A 257 12.63 -21.61 -0.28
CA ARG A 257 12.31 -22.89 0.35
C ARG A 257 13.18 -24.02 -0.23
N ASN A 258 13.42 -24.03 -1.53
CA ASN A 258 14.27 -25.02 -2.19
C ASN A 258 15.74 -24.85 -1.76
N ILE A 259 16.24 -23.62 -1.63
CA ILE A 259 17.56 -23.32 -1.05
C ILE A 259 17.65 -23.86 0.40
N GLU A 260 16.65 -23.58 1.24
CA GLU A 260 16.61 -23.98 2.65
C GLU A 260 16.52 -25.50 2.85
N LEU A 261 15.69 -26.20 2.07
CA LEU A 261 15.43 -27.63 2.26
C LEU A 261 16.40 -28.55 1.51
N THR A 262 16.87 -28.15 0.32
CA THR A 262 17.71 -29.01 -0.54
C THR A 262 19.16 -28.54 -0.54
N LEU A 263 19.45 -27.32 -1.00
CA LEU A 263 20.82 -26.81 -1.15
C LEU A 263 21.58 -26.65 0.18
N LEU A 264 20.85 -26.28 1.25
CA LEU A 264 21.35 -26.24 2.63
C LEU A 264 21.13 -27.54 3.41
N GLY A 265 20.43 -28.50 2.82
CA GLY A 265 20.07 -29.77 3.45
C GLY A 265 21.18 -30.82 3.37
N ASP A 266 20.77 -32.09 3.52
CA ASP A 266 21.71 -33.21 3.48
C ASP A 266 22.22 -33.53 2.08
N ASN A 267 21.38 -33.35 1.07
CA ASN A 267 21.55 -33.78 -0.31
C ASN A 267 21.51 -32.58 -1.29
N PRO A 268 22.53 -31.69 -1.30
CA PRO A 268 22.51 -30.44 -2.05
C PRO A 268 22.41 -30.61 -3.57
N GLU A 269 22.79 -31.77 -4.11
CA GLU A 269 22.63 -32.10 -5.53
C GLU A 269 21.16 -32.06 -5.98
N GLN A 270 20.21 -32.36 -5.08
CA GLN A 270 18.78 -32.35 -5.38
C GLN A 270 18.28 -30.97 -5.82
N PHE A 271 18.92 -29.88 -5.35
CA PHE A 271 18.61 -28.52 -5.82
C PHE A 271 18.83 -28.38 -7.33
N PHE A 272 19.92 -28.96 -7.84
CA PHE A 272 20.34 -28.82 -9.24
C PHE A 272 19.76 -29.91 -10.14
N THR A 273 19.52 -31.11 -9.63
CA THR A 273 18.96 -32.24 -10.41
C THR A 273 17.43 -32.28 -10.38
N SER A 274 16.77 -31.44 -9.57
CA SER A 274 15.31 -31.29 -9.56
C SER A 274 14.79 -30.84 -10.94
N PRO A 275 13.64 -31.38 -11.41
CA PRO A 275 12.95 -30.85 -12.59
C PRO A 275 12.37 -29.45 -12.37
N ALA A 276 12.32 -28.97 -11.12
CA ALA A 276 11.94 -27.60 -10.77
C ALA A 276 13.16 -26.64 -10.68
N PHE A 277 14.36 -27.07 -11.09
CA PHE A 277 15.51 -26.18 -11.24
C PHE A 277 15.30 -25.26 -12.45
N ASP A 278 15.26 -23.95 -12.20
CA ASP A 278 15.16 -22.90 -13.21
C ASP A 278 16.37 -21.95 -13.07
N ALA A 279 17.18 -21.87 -14.13
CA ALA A 279 18.38 -21.04 -14.14
C ALA A 279 18.05 -19.54 -14.26
N ASP A 280 17.01 -19.18 -15.01
CA ASP A 280 16.60 -17.79 -15.19
C ASP A 280 16.00 -17.26 -13.88
N LEU A 281 15.23 -18.08 -13.18
CA LEU A 281 14.72 -17.80 -11.82
C LEU A 281 15.86 -17.61 -10.80
N CYS A 282 16.91 -18.44 -10.87
CA CYS A 282 18.09 -18.30 -10.02
C CYS A 282 18.88 -17.01 -10.30
N LEU A 283 18.92 -16.56 -11.56
CA LEU A 283 19.57 -15.31 -11.97
C LEU A 283 18.74 -14.09 -11.56
N GLU A 284 17.43 -14.13 -11.76
CA GLU A 284 16.49 -13.08 -11.32
C GLU A 284 16.57 -12.84 -9.81
N PHE A 285 16.57 -13.93 -9.04
CA PHE A 285 16.61 -13.90 -7.58
C PHE A 285 18.01 -14.19 -7.01
N ALA A 286 19.07 -13.83 -7.74
CA ALA A 286 20.46 -14.06 -7.35
C ALA A 286 20.81 -13.43 -5.98
N GLU A 287 20.11 -12.37 -5.56
CA GLU A 287 20.29 -11.73 -4.25
C GLU A 287 19.87 -12.61 -3.05
N LEU A 288 19.10 -13.68 -3.27
CA LEU A 288 18.73 -14.62 -2.21
C LEU A 288 19.93 -15.46 -1.73
N PHE A 289 20.85 -15.81 -2.62
CA PHE A 289 21.90 -16.79 -2.34
C PHE A 289 22.97 -16.29 -1.37
N PRO A 290 23.57 -15.08 -1.53
CA PRO A 290 24.59 -14.59 -0.61
C PRO A 290 24.16 -14.56 0.88
N PRO A 291 22.99 -14.03 1.28
CA PRO A 291 22.60 -14.01 2.69
C PRO A 291 22.22 -15.40 3.24
N LEU A 292 21.64 -16.28 2.43
CA LEU A 292 21.20 -17.63 2.88
C LEU A 292 22.36 -18.62 2.98
N LEU A 293 23.35 -18.52 2.09
CA LEU A 293 24.46 -19.47 1.99
C LEU A 293 25.74 -19.03 2.73
N LYS A 294 25.79 -17.79 3.24
CA LYS A 294 26.97 -17.20 3.87
C LYS A 294 27.63 -18.11 4.92
N GLY A 295 28.88 -18.48 4.68
CA GLY A 295 29.68 -19.32 5.56
C GLY A 295 29.38 -20.82 5.46
N LYS A 296 28.59 -21.25 4.47
CA LYS A 296 28.24 -22.66 4.21
C LYS A 296 28.68 -23.12 2.82
N GLU A 297 29.15 -22.21 1.97
CA GLU A 297 29.50 -22.44 0.56
C GLU A 297 30.50 -23.60 0.39
N GLN A 298 31.53 -23.63 1.23
CA GLN A 298 32.54 -24.69 1.22
C GLN A 298 31.93 -26.06 1.57
N LEU A 299 31.09 -26.14 2.61
CA LEU A 299 30.45 -27.39 3.03
C LEU A 299 29.49 -27.93 1.97
N ILE A 300 28.77 -27.04 1.27
CA ILE A 300 27.92 -27.41 0.13
C ILE A 300 28.78 -27.99 -0.99
N GLY A 301 29.86 -27.32 -1.39
CA GLY A 301 30.76 -27.81 -2.43
C GLY A 301 31.47 -29.12 -2.06
N GLU A 302 31.84 -29.31 -0.80
CA GLU A 302 32.41 -30.56 -0.29
C GLU A 302 31.42 -31.72 -0.31
N LYS A 303 30.13 -31.50 -0.02
CA LYS A 303 29.07 -32.50 -0.19
C LYS A 303 28.88 -32.84 -1.67
N LEU A 304 28.75 -31.83 -2.54
CA LEU A 304 28.58 -32.00 -3.99
C LEU A 304 29.77 -32.73 -4.64
N SER A 305 30.99 -32.58 -4.11
CA SER A 305 32.18 -33.30 -4.60
C SER A 305 32.16 -34.82 -4.39
N CYS A 306 31.25 -35.35 -3.56
CA CYS A 306 31.08 -36.78 -3.33
C CYS A 306 30.18 -37.48 -4.37
N GLN A 307 29.56 -36.72 -5.28
CA GLN A 307 28.58 -37.23 -6.24
C GLN A 307 29.24 -37.91 -7.45
N GLU A 308 28.43 -38.57 -8.28
CA GLU A 308 28.92 -39.20 -9.51
C GLU A 308 29.52 -38.17 -10.49
N GLN A 309 30.55 -38.58 -11.24
CA GLN A 309 31.32 -37.70 -12.10
C GLN A 309 30.47 -36.98 -13.18
N GLN A 310 29.39 -37.61 -13.63
CA GLN A 310 28.43 -37.00 -14.56
C GLN A 310 27.59 -35.92 -13.88
N VAL A 311 27.08 -36.18 -12.67
CA VAL A 311 26.32 -35.24 -11.85
C VAL A 311 27.18 -34.02 -11.50
N ILE A 312 28.43 -34.22 -11.07
CA ILE A 312 29.39 -33.15 -10.79
C ILE A 312 29.59 -32.24 -12.03
N ALA A 313 29.72 -32.81 -13.23
CA ALA A 313 29.90 -32.05 -14.47
C ALA A 313 28.63 -31.32 -14.94
N GLU A 314 27.45 -31.81 -14.59
CA GLU A 314 26.19 -31.11 -14.82
C GLU A 314 26.01 -29.94 -13.83
N ILE A 315 26.24 -30.18 -12.54
CA ILE A 315 26.14 -29.17 -11.48
C ILE A 315 27.16 -28.06 -11.70
N GLY A 316 28.39 -28.38 -12.12
CA GLY A 316 29.40 -27.39 -12.50
C GLY A 316 28.91 -26.44 -13.60
N ARG A 317 28.33 -26.97 -14.68
CA ARG A 317 27.74 -26.16 -15.76
C ARG A 317 26.56 -25.31 -15.29
N LYS A 318 25.71 -25.86 -14.40
CA LYS A 318 24.58 -25.11 -13.80
C LYS A 318 25.08 -23.96 -12.91
N LEU A 319 26.10 -24.20 -12.08
CA LEU A 319 26.76 -23.18 -11.25
C LEU A 319 27.45 -22.07 -12.08
N GLU A 320 28.05 -22.43 -13.22
CA GLU A 320 28.62 -21.45 -14.16
C GLU A 320 27.53 -20.60 -14.81
N TRP A 321 26.40 -21.18 -15.19
CA TRP A 321 25.27 -20.48 -15.81
C TRP A 321 24.59 -19.50 -14.83
N ILE A 322 24.30 -19.93 -13.59
CA ILE A 322 23.63 -19.07 -12.59
C ILE A 322 24.57 -18.07 -11.90
N ASN A 323 25.82 -17.92 -12.36
CA ASN A 323 26.77 -16.95 -11.82
C ASN A 323 26.70 -15.63 -12.60
N PRO A 324 25.96 -14.60 -12.14
CA PRO A 324 25.75 -13.35 -12.89
C PRO A 324 27.03 -12.53 -13.11
N ASN A 325 28.11 -12.82 -12.37
CA ASN A 325 29.39 -12.14 -12.50
C ASN A 325 30.56 -13.14 -12.51
N ALA A 326 30.88 -13.67 -13.68
CA ALA A 326 32.07 -14.51 -13.92
C ALA A 326 33.43 -13.80 -13.68
N ALA A 327 33.43 -12.51 -13.34
CA ALA A 327 34.60 -11.77 -12.87
C ALA A 327 34.73 -11.72 -11.33
N ASN A 328 33.62 -11.78 -10.58
CA ASN A 328 33.66 -11.65 -9.12
C ASN A 328 34.23 -12.93 -8.49
N GLN A 329 35.28 -12.84 -7.66
CA GLN A 329 35.85 -13.99 -6.97
C GLN A 329 35.06 -14.37 -5.70
N ASP A 330 34.37 -13.40 -5.09
CA ASP A 330 33.54 -13.61 -3.88
C ASP A 330 32.10 -14.05 -4.23
N SER A 331 31.86 -14.48 -5.48
CA SER A 331 30.56 -15.02 -5.89
C SER A 331 30.26 -16.34 -5.18
N THR A 332 29.15 -16.40 -4.46
CA THR A 332 28.68 -17.57 -3.70
C THR A 332 28.73 -18.87 -4.53
N PHE A 333 28.32 -18.82 -5.80
CA PHE A 333 28.35 -19.97 -6.70
C PHE A 333 29.78 -20.41 -7.08
N ARG A 334 30.74 -19.48 -7.18
CA ARG A 334 32.15 -19.80 -7.44
C ARG A 334 32.84 -20.39 -6.22
N LEU A 335 32.48 -19.96 -5.01
CA LEU A 335 32.98 -20.55 -3.77
C LEU A 335 32.54 -22.03 -3.68
N ILE A 336 31.28 -22.33 -3.99
CA ILE A 336 30.77 -23.71 -4.08
C ILE A 336 31.52 -24.50 -5.16
N ALA A 337 31.62 -23.97 -6.39
CA ALA A 337 32.29 -24.65 -7.50
C ALA A 337 33.78 -24.93 -7.22
N SER A 338 34.49 -24.02 -6.55
CA SER A 338 35.90 -24.18 -6.17
C SER A 338 36.07 -25.26 -5.10
N ALA A 339 35.17 -25.32 -4.12
CA ALA A 339 35.16 -26.38 -3.11
C ALA A 339 34.87 -27.77 -3.73
N MET A 340 34.05 -27.85 -4.78
CA MET A 340 33.83 -29.09 -5.53
C MET A 340 35.12 -29.63 -6.20
N THR A 341 35.99 -28.75 -6.70
CA THR A 341 37.22 -29.16 -7.40
C THR A 341 38.38 -29.50 -6.46
N ASN A 342 38.53 -28.76 -5.35
CA ASN A 342 39.72 -28.85 -4.48
C ASN A 342 39.93 -30.24 -3.85
N LYS A 343 38.86 -31.02 -3.63
CA LYS A 343 38.95 -32.37 -3.08
C LYS A 343 39.65 -33.38 -4.01
N LYS A 344 39.72 -33.10 -5.32
CA LYS A 344 40.48 -33.94 -6.26
C LYS A 344 41.99 -33.78 -6.13
N GLU A 345 42.49 -32.62 -5.70
CA GLU A 345 43.94 -32.42 -5.54
C GLU A 345 44.50 -33.00 -4.24
N SER A 346 43.71 -33.07 -3.16
CA SER A 346 44.16 -33.69 -1.90
C SER A 346 44.17 -35.21 -1.95
N ALA A 347 43.24 -35.84 -2.68
CA ALA A 347 43.17 -37.29 -2.85
C ALA A 347 44.34 -37.88 -3.67
N LEU A 348 45.02 -37.08 -4.50
CA LEU A 348 46.16 -37.50 -5.34
C LEU A 348 47.53 -37.26 -4.69
N LYS A 349 47.59 -36.72 -3.47
CA LYS A 349 48.85 -36.42 -2.74
C LYS A 349 48.97 -37.20 -1.43
N ALA A 350 48.78 -38.52 -1.47
CA ALA A 350 49.17 -39.44 -0.41
C ALA A 350 50.50 -40.14 -0.75
N PRO A 351 51.68 -39.60 -0.37
CA PRO A 351 52.94 -40.30 -0.58
C PRO A 351 53.06 -41.50 0.37
N SER A 352 53.19 -42.71 -0.19
CA SER A 352 53.48 -43.91 0.58
C SER A 352 54.92 -43.91 1.11
N VAL A 353 55.12 -43.71 2.42
CA VAL A 353 56.40 -44.05 3.10
C VAL A 353 56.14 -44.74 4.45
N ARG A 354 57.00 -45.74 4.70
CA ARG A 354 57.01 -46.77 5.76
C ARG A 354 57.03 -46.29 7.22
N LEU A 355 56.69 -47.24 8.10
CA LEU A 355 57.00 -47.26 9.54
C LEU A 355 58.45 -46.87 9.88
N GLN A 356 58.62 -46.08 10.95
CA GLN A 356 59.54 -46.39 12.07
C GLN A 356 59.35 -45.44 13.28
N GLU A 357 59.51 -45.99 14.48
CA GLU A 357 59.56 -45.36 15.81
C GLU A 357 60.74 -46.01 16.59
N PRO A 358 61.23 -45.52 17.76
CA PRO A 358 61.26 -44.13 18.26
C PRO A 358 62.55 -43.74 19.08
N THR A 359 62.80 -42.41 19.28
CA THR A 359 63.52 -41.76 20.45
C THR A 359 65.02 -42.05 20.74
N PRO A 360 65.74 -41.38 21.70
CA PRO A 360 65.53 -40.09 22.44
C PRO A 360 66.79 -39.18 22.69
N THR A 361 66.59 -37.88 22.98
CA THR A 361 67.31 -37.01 23.98
C THR A 361 66.67 -35.60 23.97
N ARG A 362 66.19 -34.92 25.04
CA ARG A 362 66.80 -34.37 26.29
C ARG A 362 68.02 -33.47 25.98
N THR A 363 68.16 -32.20 26.37
CA THR A 363 67.72 -31.32 27.50
C THR A 363 67.57 -29.85 27.02
N ASP A 364 67.10 -28.79 27.72
CA ASP A 364 66.44 -28.55 29.04
C ASP A 364 65.69 -27.17 29.10
N GLN A 365 65.10 -26.83 30.26
CA GLN A 365 64.90 -25.52 30.99
C GLN A 365 65.03 -24.13 30.27
N THR A 366 64.31 -23.03 30.62
CA THR A 366 63.65 -22.64 31.90
C THR A 366 62.61 -21.47 31.77
N THR A 367 61.76 -21.34 32.80
CA THR A 367 61.16 -20.10 33.42
C THR A 367 59.95 -19.32 32.85
N LYS A 368 58.95 -19.19 33.77
CA LYS A 368 58.10 -18.03 34.13
C LYS A 368 56.74 -17.77 33.45
N SER A 369 55.68 -18.22 34.14
CA SER A 369 54.36 -17.57 34.21
C SER A 369 54.37 -16.41 35.24
N PRO A 370 53.39 -15.48 35.21
CA PRO A 370 52.14 -15.62 36.01
C PRO A 370 50.87 -15.29 35.18
N SER A 371 49.78 -16.05 35.25
CA SER A 371 48.77 -16.16 36.33
C SER A 371 47.84 -14.96 36.51
N SER A 372 46.60 -15.08 36.01
CA SER A 372 45.38 -14.60 36.67
C SER A 372 44.18 -15.50 36.35
N ARG A 373 43.33 -15.74 37.36
CA ARG A 373 42.10 -16.56 37.34
C ARG A 373 40.85 -15.66 37.32
N VAL A 374 39.69 -16.32 37.42
CA VAL A 374 38.31 -15.86 37.73
C VAL A 374 37.43 -15.91 36.47
N ASP A 375 36.83 -17.06 36.15
CA ASP A 375 35.70 -17.77 36.80
C ASP A 375 34.31 -17.25 36.37
N THR A 376 33.64 -18.09 35.56
CA THR A 376 32.28 -18.61 35.73
C THR A 376 31.15 -17.68 36.24
N GLU A 377 30.09 -17.48 35.44
CA GLU A 377 28.75 -18.09 35.68
C GLU A 377 27.68 -17.64 34.66
N LYS A 378 26.86 -18.60 34.21
CA LYS A 378 25.47 -18.37 33.79
C LYS A 378 24.58 -18.77 34.98
N PRO A 379 23.39 -18.16 35.15
CA PRO A 379 22.20 -18.95 34.82
C PRO A 379 21.11 -18.19 34.07
N ALA A 380 20.17 -18.95 33.50
CA ALA A 380 18.95 -18.44 32.89
C ALA A 380 17.75 -18.62 33.84
N MET A 381 16.73 -17.77 33.67
CA MET A 381 15.29 -17.96 34.00
C MET A 381 14.59 -16.77 33.31
N GLN A 382 13.84 -16.94 32.21
CA GLN A 382 12.45 -17.43 32.15
C GLN A 382 11.51 -16.79 33.17
N PHE A 383 10.53 -16.02 32.65
CA PHE A 383 9.13 -16.24 32.97
C PHE A 383 8.26 -15.95 31.74
N GLN A 384 7.33 -16.86 31.45
CA GLN A 384 6.31 -16.76 30.38
C GLN A 384 5.05 -16.10 30.97
N HIS A 385 4.21 -15.46 30.13
CA HIS A 385 2.93 -16.09 29.73
C HIS A 385 2.08 -15.26 28.74
N SER A 386 1.71 -15.92 27.65
CA SER A 386 0.43 -15.89 26.89
C SER A 386 -0.58 -14.75 27.11
N LEU A 387 -1.02 -14.14 25.99
CA LEU A 387 -2.45 -13.99 25.65
C LEU A 387 -2.68 -14.01 24.13
N PHE A 388 -2.94 -15.20 23.58
CA PHE A 388 -3.68 -15.38 22.32
C PHE A 388 -4.97 -16.14 22.69
N ASP A 389 -6.01 -15.40 23.08
CA ASP A 389 -7.41 -15.77 22.88
C ASP A 389 -8.32 -14.69 23.46
N ARG A 390 -9.09 -14.01 22.60
CA ARG A 390 -10.37 -13.43 23.02
C ARG A 390 -11.31 -13.24 21.84
N LYS A 391 -12.29 -14.14 21.73
CA LYS A 391 -13.54 -13.88 21.04
C LYS A 391 -14.22 -12.64 21.65
N SER A 392 -14.87 -11.86 20.79
CA SER A 392 -16.04 -11.00 21.08
C SER A 392 -16.18 -10.48 22.52
N SER A 393 -15.85 -9.21 22.74
CA SER A 393 -16.31 -8.46 23.91
C SER A 393 -16.47 -6.97 23.55
N THR A 394 -17.68 -6.58 23.17
CA THR A 394 -18.11 -5.17 23.14
C THR A 394 -18.07 -4.57 24.56
N PRO A 395 -17.78 -3.27 24.70
CA PRO A 395 -18.39 -2.48 25.75
C PRO A 395 -19.12 -1.24 25.23
N LEU A 396 -20.20 -0.89 25.93
CA LEU A 396 -21.19 0.15 25.63
C LEU A 396 -20.77 1.56 26.05
N LEU A 397 -21.25 2.57 25.31
CA LEU A 397 -21.73 3.87 25.82
C LEU A 397 -22.47 4.60 24.67
N ALA A 398 -23.67 5.16 24.82
CA ALA A 398 -24.65 5.02 25.88
C ALA A 398 -26.07 5.33 25.35
N THR A 399 -27.07 4.88 26.10
CA THR A 399 -28.51 5.04 25.86
C THR A 399 -28.95 6.51 25.96
N ILE A 400 -29.79 6.96 25.04
CA ILE A 400 -30.88 7.91 25.33
C ILE A 400 -32.19 7.20 24.97
N ARG A 401 -33.21 7.48 25.78
CA ARG A 401 -34.53 6.83 25.83
C ARG A 401 -35.61 7.85 25.46
N GLU A 402 -36.81 7.35 25.19
CA GLU A 402 -38.12 8.02 25.00
C GLU A 402 -38.60 8.02 23.54
N GLU A 403 -39.87 7.76 23.24
CA GLU A 403 -40.87 6.88 23.88
C GLU A 403 -41.99 6.62 22.83
N ASP A 404 -42.75 5.55 22.99
CA ASP A 404 -44.10 5.25 22.46
C ASP A 404 -44.50 5.60 21.00
N SER A 405 -44.84 4.57 20.22
CA SER A 405 -46.17 4.44 19.60
C SER A 405 -46.40 3.00 19.13
N ASP A 406 -47.52 2.41 19.54
CA ASP A 406 -48.00 1.11 19.07
C ASP A 406 -48.48 1.18 17.61
N GLU A 407 -48.41 0.05 16.89
CA GLU A 407 -49.59 -0.71 16.42
C GLU A 407 -49.17 -1.93 15.55
N GLU A 408 -49.62 -3.12 16.00
CA GLU A 408 -50.05 -4.35 15.30
C GLU A 408 -49.61 -4.61 13.84
N GLU A 409 -48.99 -5.76 13.51
CA GLU A 409 -49.67 -7.04 13.17
C GLU A 409 -50.65 -6.92 11.96
N ASN A 410 -50.67 -7.81 10.94
CA ASN A 410 -50.12 -9.16 10.83
C ASN A 410 -50.05 -9.67 9.36
N GLU A 411 -49.65 -10.94 9.18
CA GLU A 411 -49.97 -11.85 8.05
C GLU A 411 -49.25 -11.73 6.68
N GLU A 412 -48.23 -12.59 6.54
CA GLU A 412 -48.07 -13.62 5.49
C GLU A 412 -48.64 -13.40 4.07
N SER A 413 -47.75 -13.43 3.06
CA SER A 413 -48.07 -14.19 1.84
C SER A 413 -46.87 -14.72 1.04
N SER A 414 -46.83 -16.05 0.95
CA SER A 414 -46.46 -16.84 -0.24
C SER A 414 -45.10 -16.64 -0.93
N CYS A 415 -44.19 -17.58 -0.65
CA CYS A 415 -43.19 -18.01 -1.63
C CYS A 415 -43.86 -18.70 -2.84
N SER A 416 -43.60 -18.24 -4.06
CA SER A 416 -43.01 -19.05 -5.15
C SER A 416 -43.21 -18.43 -6.54
N HIS A 417 -42.15 -18.32 -7.33
CA HIS A 417 -42.01 -19.08 -8.58
C HIS A 417 -40.62 -18.85 -9.22
N LEU A 418 -39.94 -19.96 -9.52
CA LEU A 418 -38.65 -20.02 -10.20
C LEU A 418 -38.80 -20.97 -11.41
N CYS A 419 -38.33 -20.52 -12.58
CA CYS A 419 -38.02 -21.32 -13.78
C CYS A 419 -39.12 -22.18 -14.46
N GLY A 420 -39.66 -21.67 -15.57
CA GLY A 420 -39.34 -22.12 -16.94
C GLY A 420 -39.76 -23.52 -17.44
N PHE A 421 -40.29 -23.59 -18.68
CA PHE A 421 -39.80 -24.46 -19.79
C PHE A 421 -40.63 -24.22 -21.07
N TRP A 422 -39.97 -24.34 -22.24
CA TRP A 422 -40.45 -24.16 -23.63
C TRP A 422 -40.69 -22.71 -24.10
#